data_AF-A0A372NP70-F1
#
_entry.id   AF-A0A372NP70-F1
#
_cell.length_a   1.000
_cell.length_b   1.000
_cell.length_c   1.000
_cell.angle_alpha   90.00
_cell.angle_beta   90.00
_cell.angle_gamma   90.00
#
_symmetry.space_group_name_H-M   'P 1'
#
loop_
_entity.id
_entity.type
_entity.pdbx_description
1 polymer ?
#
loop_
_entity_poly.entity_id
_entity_poly.type
_entity_poly.pdbx_seq_one_letter_code
_entity_poly.pdbx_strand_id
1 'polypeptide(L)'
;MKYLFAATLLLLGFTTNAQGINKQAIDTWLVKCDTSYKASKISGYAFNKIVYEPKDSVKFNNDLQSLKSTELLSIDPFWNEELLPTTDKPGKLMVLIVKKGEQTPAIKQSTLKLAISRYAPQKTGTSPATKPVLIINGQPVSPTDSYAKLSNLKIESITDIYYSKHPVPAEYYGPTAKNGIVAVWTK
;
A
#
# COMPACT_ATOMS: atom_id res chain seq x y z
N MET A 1 9.35 -18.04 -58.14
CA MET A 1 10.14 -16.85 -57.77
C MET A 1 9.23 -15.66 -57.57
N LYS A 2 9.06 -15.22 -56.33
CA LYS A 2 8.86 -13.83 -55.86
C LYS A 2 8.65 -13.94 -54.35
N TYR A 3 9.78 -14.12 -53.69
CA TYR A 3 9.90 -14.14 -52.25
C TYR A 3 9.54 -12.77 -51.67
N LEU A 4 8.95 -12.83 -50.48
CA LEU A 4 9.16 -11.90 -49.36
C LEU A 4 9.24 -10.41 -49.71
N PHE A 5 8.17 -9.66 -49.41
CA PHE A 5 8.35 -8.32 -48.88
C PHE A 5 7.39 -8.05 -47.71
N ALA A 6 7.99 -8.08 -46.52
CA ALA A 6 7.68 -7.25 -45.36
C ALA A 6 6.33 -7.47 -44.63
N ALA A 7 6.09 -8.70 -44.19
CA ALA A 7 5.42 -8.92 -42.91
C ALA A 7 6.43 -8.75 -41.76
N THR A 8 6.87 -7.52 -41.48
CA THR A 8 7.75 -7.21 -40.34
C THR A 8 7.65 -5.75 -39.91
N LEU A 9 6.49 -5.32 -39.39
CA LEU A 9 6.51 -4.43 -38.23
C LEU A 9 6.43 -5.36 -37.01
N LEU A 10 7.56 -5.90 -36.54
CA LEU A 10 8.23 -5.37 -35.34
C LEU A 10 7.14 -4.99 -34.32
N LEU A 11 6.59 -5.96 -33.58
CA LEU A 11 7.15 -6.34 -32.28
C LEU A 11 7.86 -5.14 -31.63
N LEU A 12 7.12 -4.04 -31.46
CA LEU A 12 7.33 -3.15 -30.33
C LEU A 12 7.07 -4.01 -29.10
N GLY A 13 8.15 -4.66 -28.65
CA GLY A 13 8.20 -5.24 -27.35
C GLY A 13 7.73 -4.16 -26.40
N PHE A 14 6.57 -4.38 -25.79
CA PHE A 14 6.26 -3.75 -24.52
C PHE A 14 7.30 -4.30 -23.55
N THR A 15 8.51 -3.72 -23.59
CA THR A 15 9.36 -3.65 -22.43
C THR A 15 8.52 -2.86 -21.44
N THR A 16 7.71 -3.58 -20.65
CA THR A 16 7.20 -3.04 -19.42
C THR A 16 8.45 -2.69 -18.64
N ASN A 17 8.88 -1.43 -18.76
CA ASN A 17 9.79 -0.86 -17.80
C ASN A 17 9.15 -1.22 -16.46
N ALA A 18 9.82 -2.04 -15.67
CA ALA A 18 9.52 -2.14 -14.26
C ALA A 18 9.69 -0.72 -13.75
N GLN A 19 8.60 0.06 -13.75
CA GLN A 19 8.64 1.46 -13.40
C GLN A 19 9.07 1.48 -11.95
N GLY A 20 10.30 1.93 -11.70
CA GLY A 20 10.80 2.11 -10.36
C GLY A 20 9.86 3.03 -9.60
N ILE A 21 9.74 2.81 -8.29
CA ILE A 21 8.93 3.69 -7.45
C ILE A 21 9.57 5.07 -7.47
N ASN A 22 8.79 6.07 -7.84
CA ASN A 22 9.20 7.47 -7.83
C ASN A 22 8.05 8.33 -7.29
N LYS A 23 8.31 9.61 -7.05
CA LYS A 23 7.31 10.54 -6.53
C LYS A 23 6.06 10.62 -7.40
N GLN A 24 6.21 10.65 -8.72
CA GLN A 24 5.05 10.72 -9.63
C GLN A 24 4.17 9.47 -9.52
N ALA A 25 4.77 8.28 -9.40
CA ALA A 25 4.05 7.03 -9.20
C ALA A 25 3.30 7.03 -7.85
N ILE A 26 3.93 7.56 -6.80
CA ILE A 26 3.31 7.74 -5.48
C ILE A 26 2.13 8.73 -5.55
N ASP A 27 2.31 9.89 -6.16
CA ASP A 27 1.24 10.89 -6.30
C ASP A 27 0.06 10.33 -7.10
N THR A 28 0.35 9.58 -8.17
CA THR A 28 -0.67 8.91 -8.99
C THR A 28 -1.41 7.84 -8.18
N TRP A 29 -0.69 7.06 -7.37
CA TRP A 29 -1.27 6.08 -6.46
C TRP A 29 -2.26 6.74 -5.49
N LEU A 30 -1.87 7.86 -4.87
CA LEU A 30 -2.71 8.58 -3.92
C LEU A 30 -4.01 9.08 -4.56
N VAL A 31 -3.94 9.68 -5.75
CA VAL A 31 -5.14 10.14 -6.47
C VAL A 31 -6.08 8.98 -6.81
N LYS A 32 -5.53 7.79 -7.11
CA LYS A 32 -6.30 6.56 -7.35
C LYS A 32 -6.93 5.98 -6.08
N CYS A 33 -6.34 6.21 -4.91
CA CYS A 33 -6.93 5.87 -3.62
C CYS A 33 -8.15 6.74 -3.32
N ASP A 34 -7.98 8.07 -3.42
CA ASP A 34 -9.01 9.07 -3.21
C ASP A 34 -8.63 10.38 -3.90
N THR A 35 -9.55 10.91 -4.72
CA THR A 35 -9.39 12.20 -5.41
C THR A 35 -9.23 13.41 -4.46
N SER A 36 -9.54 13.24 -3.18
CA SER A 36 -9.29 14.23 -2.12
C SER A 36 -7.79 14.40 -1.82
N TYR A 37 -6.98 13.35 -2.10
CA TYR A 37 -5.53 13.36 -2.01
C TYR A 37 -4.94 14.03 -3.25
N LYS A 38 -4.63 15.32 -3.13
CA LYS A 38 -4.04 16.13 -4.20
C LYS A 38 -2.62 16.54 -3.82
N ALA A 39 -1.74 16.66 -4.81
CA ALA A 39 -0.34 17.04 -4.59
C ALA A 39 -0.18 18.35 -3.79
N SER A 40 -1.07 19.33 -3.98
CA SER A 40 -1.06 20.62 -3.25
C SER A 40 -1.36 20.50 -1.75
N LYS A 41 -1.91 19.36 -1.31
CA LYS A 41 -2.17 19.07 0.10
C LYS A 41 -1.02 18.30 0.77
N ILE A 42 -0.06 17.77 0.02
CA ILE A 42 1.05 17.02 0.60
C ILE A 42 2.03 17.98 1.30
N SER A 43 2.20 17.81 2.60
CA SER A 43 3.20 18.51 3.41
C SER A 43 4.54 17.80 3.47
N GLY A 44 4.59 16.49 3.18
CA GLY A 44 5.85 15.75 3.10
C GLY A 44 5.67 14.27 2.79
N TYR A 45 6.81 13.61 2.56
CA TYR A 45 6.93 12.17 2.36
C TYR A 45 7.88 11.62 3.42
N ALA A 46 7.52 10.52 4.06
CA ALA A 46 8.37 9.81 5.00
C ALA A 46 8.83 8.49 4.36
N PHE A 47 10.13 8.34 4.15
CA PHE A 47 10.73 7.13 3.61
C PHE A 47 12.07 6.85 4.29
N ASN A 48 12.28 5.59 4.70
CA ASN A 48 13.51 5.13 5.34
C ASN A 48 13.97 6.01 6.52
N LYS A 49 13.03 6.39 7.42
CA LYS A 49 13.25 7.26 8.58
C LYS A 49 13.65 8.71 8.26
N ILE A 50 13.56 9.11 6.99
CA ILE A 50 13.82 10.48 6.52
C ILE A 50 12.50 11.09 6.06
N VAL A 51 12.27 12.35 6.43
CA VAL A 51 11.16 13.16 5.94
C VAL A 51 11.66 14.08 4.82
N TYR A 52 10.94 14.09 3.71
CA TYR A 52 11.20 14.92 2.53
C TYR A 52 10.07 15.92 2.38
N GLU A 53 10.40 17.20 2.24
CA GLU A 53 9.42 18.20 1.84
C GLU A 53 9.15 18.11 0.34
N PRO A 54 8.02 18.65 -0.16
CA PRO A 54 7.74 18.67 -1.60
C PRO A 54 8.88 19.25 -2.46
N LYS A 55 9.62 20.22 -1.93
CA LYS A 55 10.79 20.84 -2.60
C LYS A 55 11.97 19.87 -2.76
N ASP A 56 12.05 18.81 -1.96
CA ASP A 56 13.14 17.83 -1.97
C ASP A 56 12.95 16.72 -3.01
N SER A 57 12.08 16.94 -4.02
CA SER A 57 11.65 15.91 -4.97
C SER A 57 12.79 15.18 -5.68
N VAL A 58 13.89 15.88 -6.01
CA VAL A 58 15.07 15.26 -6.65
C VAL A 58 15.75 14.28 -5.69
N LYS A 59 16.02 14.70 -4.45
CA LYS A 59 16.63 13.85 -3.44
C LYS A 59 15.74 12.66 -3.11
N PHE A 60 14.45 12.91 -2.91
CA PHE A 60 13.46 11.86 -2.64
C PHE A 60 13.42 10.81 -3.76
N ASN A 61 13.38 11.23 -5.02
CA ASN A 61 13.42 10.31 -6.15
C ASN A 61 14.70 9.48 -6.20
N ASN A 62 15.86 10.08 -5.90
CA ASN A 62 17.12 9.34 -5.86
C ASN A 62 17.08 8.25 -4.77
N ASP A 63 16.59 8.58 -3.58
CA ASP A 63 16.51 7.62 -2.48
C ASP A 63 15.50 6.49 -2.77
N LEU A 64 14.41 6.79 -3.48
CA LEU A 64 13.43 5.79 -3.94
C LEU A 64 13.98 4.80 -4.98
N GLN A 65 15.04 5.13 -5.73
CA GLN A 65 15.65 4.19 -6.69
C GLN A 65 16.18 2.93 -6.00
N SER A 66 16.49 3.00 -4.70
CA SER A 66 16.90 1.85 -3.91
C SER A 66 15.76 0.88 -3.58
N LEU A 67 14.50 1.31 -3.70
CA LEU A 67 13.33 0.54 -3.32
C LEU A 67 12.84 -0.32 -4.49
N LYS A 68 12.92 -1.65 -4.33
CA LYS A 68 12.29 -2.57 -5.28
C LYS A 68 10.79 -2.62 -5.04
N SER A 69 9.98 -2.73 -6.09
CA SER A 69 8.53 -2.85 -5.95
C SER A 69 8.11 -4.09 -5.14
N THR A 70 8.91 -5.16 -5.16
CA THR A 70 8.69 -6.37 -4.34
C THR A 70 8.92 -6.15 -2.85
N GLU A 71 9.62 -5.08 -2.48
CA GLU A 71 9.90 -4.69 -1.10
C GLU A 71 8.91 -3.65 -0.60
N LEU A 72 8.09 -3.03 -1.45
CA LEU A 72 7.06 -2.08 -1.02
C LEU A 72 5.97 -2.83 -0.23
N LEU A 73 5.68 -2.33 0.96
CA LEU A 73 4.63 -2.83 1.85
C LEU A 73 3.35 -1.99 1.69
N SER A 74 3.49 -0.65 1.71
CA SER A 74 2.38 0.28 1.54
C SER A 74 2.84 1.69 1.21
N ILE A 75 1.96 2.46 0.57
CA ILE A 75 2.02 3.93 0.47
C ILE A 75 0.78 4.44 1.20
N ASP A 76 0.98 5.12 2.33
CA ASP A 76 -0.09 5.40 3.28
C ASP A 76 -0.21 6.90 3.59
N PRO A 77 -1.31 7.57 3.19
CA PRO A 77 -1.51 8.99 3.44
C PRO A 77 -2.14 9.23 4.81
N PHE A 78 -1.52 10.05 5.64
CA PHE A 78 -2.09 10.51 6.90
C PHE A 78 -2.39 12.00 6.80
N TRP A 79 -3.62 12.41 7.11
CA TRP A 79 -3.89 13.82 7.36
C TRP A 79 -3.13 14.26 8.62
N ASN A 80 -2.59 15.47 8.64
CA ASN A 80 -1.76 15.94 9.74
C ASN A 80 -2.51 15.92 11.07
N GLU A 81 -3.81 16.20 11.06
CA GLU A 81 -4.70 16.10 12.22
C GLU A 81 -4.85 14.68 12.78
N GLU A 82 -4.60 13.65 11.97
CA GLU A 82 -4.60 12.25 12.44
C GLU A 82 -3.32 11.89 13.17
N LEU A 83 -2.20 12.53 12.79
CA LEU A 83 -0.90 12.32 13.44
C LEU A 83 -0.78 13.21 14.68
N LEU A 84 -1.23 14.45 14.57
CA LEU A 84 -1.12 15.51 15.57
C LEU A 84 -2.45 16.28 15.62
N PRO A 85 -3.37 15.93 16.53
CA PRO A 85 -4.70 16.56 16.61
C PRO A 85 -4.67 18.09 16.75
N THR A 86 -3.60 18.65 17.31
CA THR A 86 -3.40 20.09 17.52
C THR A 86 -2.45 20.72 16.48
N THR A 87 -2.40 20.17 15.27
CA THR A 87 -1.54 20.69 14.19
C THR A 87 -1.94 22.09 13.73
N ASP A 88 -0.96 22.93 13.42
CA ASP A 88 -1.15 24.24 12.79
C ASP A 88 -1.38 24.15 11.27
N LYS A 89 -1.26 22.95 10.70
CA LYS A 89 -1.42 22.67 9.26
C LYS A 89 -2.51 21.61 9.02
N PRO A 90 -3.77 21.82 9.46
CA PRO A 90 -4.85 20.88 9.22
C PRO A 90 -5.17 20.79 7.71
N GLY A 91 -5.67 19.63 7.27
CA GLY A 91 -6.00 19.38 5.87
C GLY A 91 -4.78 19.27 4.94
N LYS A 92 -3.59 19.13 5.52
CA LYS A 92 -2.35 18.71 4.84
C LYS A 92 -2.05 17.24 5.13
N LEU A 93 -1.27 16.61 4.26
CA LEU A 93 -0.98 15.17 4.31
C LEU A 93 0.52 14.90 4.51
N MET A 94 0.82 13.91 5.35
CA MET A 94 2.10 13.21 5.35
C MET A 94 1.93 11.86 4.66
N VAL A 95 2.78 11.55 3.69
CA VAL A 95 2.73 10.27 2.96
C VAL A 95 3.80 9.36 3.52
N LEU A 96 3.41 8.23 4.10
CA LEU A 96 4.33 7.23 4.62
C LEU A 96 4.59 6.13 3.58
N ILE A 97 5.84 5.93 3.18
CA ILE A 97 6.26 4.86 2.27
C ILE A 97 6.90 3.76 3.12
N VAL A 98 6.16 2.67 3.28
CA VAL A 98 6.56 1.53 4.11
C VAL A 98 7.12 0.44 3.20
N LYS A 99 8.33 -0.04 3.52
CA LYS A 99 8.94 -1.20 2.89
C LYS A 99 8.98 -2.38 3.86
N LYS A 100 9.04 -3.59 3.31
CA LYS A 100 9.36 -4.82 4.03
C LYS A 100 10.69 -4.66 4.75
N GLY A 101 10.81 -5.25 5.93
CA GLY A 101 12.00 -5.10 6.75
C GLY A 101 11.83 -5.73 8.13
N GLU A 102 12.81 -5.47 9.01
CA GLU A 102 12.84 -6.08 10.34
C GLU A 102 11.75 -5.51 11.26
N GLN A 103 10.56 -6.10 11.19
CA GLN A 103 9.52 -5.91 12.19
C GLN A 103 9.85 -6.75 13.44
N THR A 104 9.87 -6.09 14.59
CA THR A 104 10.03 -6.82 15.85
C THR A 104 8.84 -7.76 16.07
N PRO A 105 9.02 -8.88 16.80
CA PRO A 105 7.90 -9.76 17.16
C PRO A 105 6.73 -9.02 17.82
N ALA A 106 7.02 -8.00 18.64
CA ALA A 106 6.01 -7.17 19.29
C ALA A 106 5.16 -6.36 18.29
N ILE A 107 5.80 -5.77 17.25
CA ILE A 107 5.08 -5.09 16.18
C ILE A 107 4.18 -6.09 15.45
N LYS A 108 4.73 -7.24 15.02
CA LYS A 108 3.95 -8.27 14.33
C LYS A 108 2.75 -8.75 15.15
N GLN A 109 2.94 -8.97 16.44
CA GLN A 109 1.87 -9.43 17.33
C GLN A 109 0.78 -8.38 17.52
N SER A 110 1.14 -7.13 17.77
CA SER A 110 0.17 -6.04 17.93
C SER A 110 -0.60 -5.77 16.63
N THR A 111 0.07 -5.76 15.49
CA THR A 111 -0.57 -5.59 14.18
C THR A 111 -1.46 -6.78 13.83
N LEU A 112 -1.05 -8.03 14.11
CA LEU A 112 -1.89 -9.21 13.88
C LEU A 112 -3.15 -9.17 14.74
N LYS A 113 -3.03 -8.82 16.02
CA LYS A 113 -4.18 -8.65 16.92
C LYS A 113 -5.15 -7.59 16.41
N LEU A 114 -4.62 -6.45 15.96
CA LEU A 114 -5.42 -5.39 15.34
C LEU A 114 -6.14 -5.91 14.09
N ALA A 115 -5.41 -6.56 13.17
CA ALA A 115 -5.96 -7.12 11.95
C ALA A 115 -7.11 -8.12 12.25
N ILE A 116 -6.89 -9.11 13.14
CA ILE A 116 -7.92 -10.08 13.53
C ILE A 116 -9.19 -9.38 14.03
N SER A 117 -9.05 -8.32 14.84
CA SER A 117 -10.22 -7.59 15.36
C SER A 117 -11.05 -6.89 14.26
N ARG A 118 -10.45 -6.55 13.11
CA ARG A 118 -11.16 -5.99 11.94
C ARG A 118 -11.99 -7.02 11.18
N TYR A 119 -11.65 -8.30 11.31
CA TYR A 119 -12.38 -9.40 10.64
C TYR A 119 -13.23 -10.22 11.58
N ALA A 120 -13.14 -9.98 12.89
CA ALA A 120 -13.90 -10.69 13.92
C ALA A 120 -15.39 -10.75 13.55
N PRO A 121 -16.06 -11.90 13.72
CA PRO A 121 -17.50 -12.01 13.55
C PRO A 121 -18.17 -11.00 14.48
N GLN A 122 -18.75 -9.95 13.92
CA GLN A 122 -19.50 -8.99 14.72
C GLN A 122 -20.85 -9.60 15.10
N LYS A 123 -21.33 -9.30 16.30
CA LYS A 123 -22.66 -9.68 16.74
C LYS A 123 -23.68 -8.95 15.84
N THR A 124 -24.36 -9.71 14.98
CA THR A 124 -25.54 -9.36 14.16
C THR A 124 -25.47 -8.07 13.31
N GLY A 125 -25.49 -8.22 11.98
CA GLY A 125 -25.99 -7.19 11.05
C GLY A 125 -24.98 -6.40 10.23
N THR A 126 -23.68 -6.54 10.44
CA THR A 126 -22.66 -5.82 9.65
C THR A 126 -22.28 -6.55 8.38
N SER A 127 -22.53 -5.89 7.24
CA SER A 127 -22.17 -6.37 5.91
C SER A 127 -20.65 -6.58 5.79
N PRO A 128 -20.18 -7.62 5.06
CA PRO A 128 -18.78 -7.79 4.67
C PRO A 128 -18.16 -6.55 4.01
N ALA A 129 -19.00 -5.65 3.47
CA ALA A 129 -18.62 -4.41 2.80
C ALA A 129 -17.89 -3.38 3.69
N THR A 130 -17.71 -3.62 4.99
CA THR A 130 -16.97 -2.72 5.90
C THR A 130 -15.55 -3.22 6.23
N LYS A 131 -15.19 -4.43 5.80
CA LYS A 131 -13.89 -5.03 6.11
C LYS A 131 -12.80 -4.47 5.18
N PRO A 132 -11.56 -4.27 5.68
CA PRO A 132 -10.42 -3.96 4.82
C PRO A 132 -10.10 -5.15 3.90
N VAL A 133 -9.44 -4.88 2.79
CA VAL A 133 -8.92 -5.92 1.89
C VAL A 133 -7.86 -6.73 2.64
N LEU A 134 -7.91 -8.07 2.58
CA LEU A 134 -6.84 -8.91 3.11
C LEU A 134 -6.03 -9.50 1.97
N ILE A 135 -4.71 -9.38 2.07
CA ILE A 135 -3.75 -9.99 1.15
C ILE A 135 -2.73 -10.78 1.96
N ILE A 136 -2.48 -12.02 1.55
CA ILE A 136 -1.44 -12.88 2.11
C ILE A 136 -0.51 -13.29 0.96
N ASN A 137 0.79 -12.97 1.06
CA ASN A 137 1.80 -13.24 0.02
C ASN A 137 1.41 -12.70 -1.36
N GLY A 138 0.83 -11.51 -1.40
CA GLY A 138 0.35 -10.88 -2.65
C GLY A 138 -0.96 -11.46 -3.20
N GLN A 139 -1.54 -12.48 -2.56
CA GLN A 139 -2.79 -13.09 -3.00
C GLN A 139 -3.97 -12.56 -2.19
N PRO A 140 -5.06 -12.10 -2.83
CA PRO A 140 -6.25 -11.64 -2.13
C PRO A 140 -6.92 -12.81 -1.39
N VAL A 141 -7.49 -12.52 -0.22
CA VAL A 141 -8.24 -13.49 0.59
C VAL A 141 -9.71 -13.09 0.60
N SER A 142 -10.60 -14.07 0.41
CA SER A 142 -12.05 -13.86 0.51
C SER A 142 -12.42 -13.27 1.89
N PRO A 143 -13.30 -12.25 1.96
CA PRO A 143 -13.76 -11.67 3.23
C PRO A 143 -14.38 -12.67 4.22
N THR A 144 -14.91 -13.80 3.73
CA THR A 144 -15.44 -14.90 4.56
C THR A 144 -14.35 -15.67 5.28
N ASP A 145 -13.17 -15.79 4.66
CA ASP A 145 -12.08 -16.63 5.13
C ASP A 145 -11.05 -15.83 5.92
N SER A 146 -11.06 -14.49 5.79
CA SER A 146 -10.05 -13.60 6.38
C SER A 146 -9.85 -13.80 7.88
N TYR A 147 -10.93 -13.96 8.64
CA TYR A 147 -10.83 -14.18 10.08
C TYR A 147 -10.12 -15.49 10.42
N ALA A 148 -10.53 -16.59 9.77
CA ALA A 148 -9.94 -17.91 9.99
C ALA A 148 -8.48 -17.94 9.56
N LYS A 149 -8.15 -17.37 8.38
CA LYS A 149 -6.77 -17.31 7.88
C LYS A 149 -5.86 -16.54 8.84
N LEU A 150 -6.27 -15.34 9.27
CA LEU A 150 -5.46 -14.54 10.20
C LEU A 150 -5.33 -15.19 11.58
N SER A 151 -6.40 -15.78 12.11
CA SER A 151 -6.38 -16.43 13.43
C SER A 151 -5.46 -17.66 13.48
N ASN A 152 -5.26 -18.31 12.33
CA ASN A 152 -4.38 -19.48 12.22
C ASN A 152 -2.91 -19.11 11.95
N LEU A 153 -2.59 -17.84 11.70
CA LEU A 153 -1.20 -17.41 11.50
C LEU A 153 -0.43 -17.42 12.81
N LYS A 154 0.76 -18.02 12.77
CA LYS A 154 1.70 -17.96 13.89
C LYS A 154 2.70 -16.81 13.68
N ILE A 155 3.04 -16.09 14.75
CA ILE A 155 3.90 -14.89 14.67
C ILE A 155 5.28 -15.20 14.05
N GLU A 156 5.82 -16.38 14.35
CA GLU A 156 7.09 -16.86 13.82
C GLU A 156 7.07 -17.17 12.31
N SER A 157 5.90 -17.34 11.73
CA SER A 157 5.71 -17.55 10.29
C SER A 157 5.59 -16.25 9.51
N ILE A 158 5.23 -15.14 10.18
CA ILE A 158 5.07 -13.82 9.55
C ILE A 158 6.45 -13.16 9.41
N THR A 159 6.80 -12.79 8.18
CA THR A 159 7.96 -11.91 7.91
C THR A 159 7.56 -10.46 8.11
N ASP A 160 6.44 -10.06 7.50
CA ASP A 160 5.94 -8.69 7.50
C ASP A 160 4.42 -8.68 7.60
N ILE A 161 3.88 -7.73 8.35
CA ILE A 161 2.44 -7.45 8.41
C ILE A 161 2.21 -5.95 8.49
N TYR A 162 1.25 -5.47 7.71
CA TYR A 162 0.83 -4.08 7.72
C TYR A 162 -0.68 -3.97 7.76
N TYR A 163 -1.16 -2.94 8.43
CA TYR A 163 -2.55 -2.53 8.39
C TYR A 163 -2.58 -1.02 8.09
N SER A 164 -3.30 -0.67 7.03
CA SER A 164 -3.73 0.70 6.78
C SER A 164 -5.25 0.77 6.84
N LYS A 165 -5.75 1.84 7.46
CA LYS A 165 -7.17 2.22 7.44
C LYS A 165 -7.54 3.09 6.25
N HIS A 166 -6.55 3.59 5.51
CA HIS A 166 -6.76 4.53 4.41
C HIS A 166 -7.06 3.77 3.11
N PRO A 167 -7.88 4.35 2.22
CA PRO A 167 -8.21 3.74 0.95
C PRO A 167 -6.97 3.32 0.13
N VAL A 168 -7.08 2.17 -0.54
CA VAL A 168 -6.15 1.74 -1.60
C VAL A 168 -6.87 1.76 -2.96
N PRO A 169 -6.17 1.73 -4.10
CA PRO A 169 -6.83 1.84 -5.40
C PRO A 169 -7.79 0.67 -5.66
N ALA A 170 -9.07 0.99 -5.88
CA ALA A 170 -10.11 -0.02 -6.10
C ALA A 170 -9.89 -0.84 -7.37
N GLU A 171 -9.19 -0.29 -8.37
CA GLU A 171 -8.84 -1.00 -9.62
C GLU A 171 -7.95 -2.24 -9.37
N TYR A 172 -7.17 -2.25 -8.28
CA TYR A 172 -6.28 -3.37 -7.95
C TYR A 172 -6.86 -4.28 -6.86
N TYR A 173 -7.69 -3.72 -5.97
CA TYR A 173 -8.10 -4.41 -4.74
C TYR A 173 -9.62 -4.60 -4.59
N GLY A 174 -10.40 -4.11 -5.55
CA GLY A 174 -11.85 -4.30 -5.60
C GLY A 174 -12.65 -3.36 -4.69
N PRO A 175 -13.96 -3.62 -4.52
CA PRO A 175 -14.90 -2.68 -3.90
C PRO A 175 -14.65 -2.35 -2.42
N THR A 176 -13.95 -3.21 -1.68
CA THR A 176 -13.63 -3.02 -0.26
C THR A 176 -12.34 -2.22 -0.04
N ALA A 177 -11.63 -1.85 -1.12
CA ALA A 177 -10.39 -1.08 -1.09
C ALA A 177 -10.50 0.27 -0.34
N LYS A 178 -11.69 0.87 -0.33
CA LYS A 178 -12.00 2.09 0.43
C LYS A 178 -11.91 1.93 1.95
N ASN A 179 -11.96 0.69 2.47
CA ASN A 179 -11.92 0.40 3.90
C ASN A 179 -10.50 0.14 4.41
N GLY A 180 -9.49 0.29 3.54
CA GLY A 180 -8.11 0.00 3.83
C GLY A 180 -7.69 -1.43 3.51
N ILE A 181 -6.50 -1.79 3.98
CA ILE A 181 -5.80 -3.01 3.61
C ILE A 181 -5.07 -3.62 4.81
N VAL A 182 -5.12 -4.94 4.91
CA VAL A 182 -4.20 -5.76 5.69
C VAL A 182 -3.36 -6.55 4.71
N ALA A 183 -2.05 -6.37 4.78
CA ALA A 183 -1.10 -7.07 3.91
C ALA A 183 -0.14 -7.89 4.79
N VAL A 184 -0.06 -9.19 4.52
CA VAL A 184 0.74 -10.14 5.29
C VAL A 184 1.70 -10.87 4.36
N TRP A 185 2.95 -11.01 4.78
CA TRP A 185 3.94 -11.88 4.17
C TRP A 185 4.39 -12.94 5.17
N THR A 186 4.49 -14.16 4.69
CA THR A 186 4.98 -15.30 5.46
C THR A 186 6.30 -15.81 4.88
N LYS A 187 7.01 -16.60 5.68
CA LYS A 187 8.14 -17.42 5.23
C LYS A 187 7.72 -18.37 4.11
#